data_AF-A0A840NA85-F1
#
_entry.id   AF-A0A840NA85-F1
#
_cell.length_a   1.000
_cell.length_b   1.000
_cell.length_c   1.000
_cell.angle_alpha   90.00
_cell.angle_beta   90.00
_cell.angle_gamma   90.00
#
_symmetry.space_group_name_H-M   'P 1'
#
loop_
_entity.id
_entity.type
_entity.pdbx_description
1 polymer ?
#
loop_
_entity_poly.entity_id
_entity_poly.type
_entity_poly.pdbx_seq_one_letter_code
_entity_poly.pdbx_strand_id
1 'polypeptide(L)'
;MRPFHVVLLLPVVALLGTPFFPFVNAATPWFGLPSVVVWVCAWCVLTSLLLAWVLRREERAGLIGDDDPAEADVPDPAADPAGREGRA
;
A
#
# COMPACT_ATOMS: atom_id res chain seq x y z
N MET A 1 -6.21 13.14 -8.63
CA MET A 1 -5.12 12.60 -7.78
C MET A 1 -5.11 13.33 -6.46
N ARG A 2 -5.30 12.62 -5.34
CA ARG A 2 -5.30 13.27 -4.02
C ARG A 2 -3.87 13.72 -3.66
N PRO A 3 -3.69 14.89 -3.02
CA PRO A 3 -2.36 15.44 -2.70
C PRO A 3 -1.51 14.53 -1.82
N PHE A 4 -2.13 13.56 -1.14
CA PHE A 4 -1.45 12.63 -0.24
C PHE A 4 -0.58 11.59 -0.94
N HIS A 5 -0.81 11.31 -2.23
CA HIS A 5 0.06 10.41 -3.00
C HIS A 5 1.45 11.03 -3.24
N VAL A 6 1.56 12.37 -3.19
CA VAL A 6 2.84 13.08 -3.32
C VAL A 6 3.80 12.70 -2.19
N VAL A 7 3.28 12.24 -1.04
CA VAL A 7 4.10 11.77 0.08
C VAL A 7 4.88 10.51 -0.30
N LEU A 8 4.39 9.67 -1.24
CA LEU A 8 5.15 8.52 -1.75
C LEU A 8 6.33 8.90 -2.67
N LEU A 9 6.37 10.11 -3.22
CA LEU A 9 7.53 10.58 -3.99
C LEU A 9 8.71 10.93 -3.09
N LEU A 10 8.46 11.17 -1.80
CA LEU A 10 9.47 11.56 -0.82
C LEU A 10 10.63 10.54 -0.72
N PRO A 11 10.38 9.22 -0.53
CA PRO A 11 11.46 8.23 -0.54
C PRO A 11 12.21 8.14 -1.86
N VAL A 12 11.53 8.32 -3.00
CA VAL A 12 12.16 8.30 -4.32
C VAL A 12 13.14 9.47 -4.45
N VAL A 13 12.68 10.69 -4.13
CA VAL A 13 13.53 11.89 -4.19
C VAL A 13 14.70 11.79 -3.21
N ALA A 14 14.48 11.26 -2.01
CA ALA A 14 15.55 11.09 -1.04
C ALA A 14 16.62 10.08 -1.48
N LEU A 15 16.21 8.99 -2.13
CA LEU A 15 17.12 7.99 -2.70
C LEU A 15 17.83 8.48 -3.96
N LEU A 16 17.19 9.30 -4.81
CA LEU A 16 17.89 9.97 -5.91
C LEU A 16 18.85 11.07 -5.42
N GLY A 17 18.54 11.69 -4.28
CA GLY A 17 19.36 12.72 -3.64
C GLY A 17 20.62 12.17 -2.96
N THR A 18 20.68 10.86 -2.70
CA THR A 18 21.79 10.17 -2.01
C THR A 18 23.21 10.62 -2.42
N PRO A 19 23.58 10.73 -3.72
CA PRO A 19 24.92 11.18 -4.12
C PRO A 19 25.23 12.64 -3.74
N PHE A 20 24.22 13.48 -3.57
CA PHE A 20 24.39 14.89 -3.21
C PHE A 20 24.57 15.10 -1.70
N PHE A 21 24.35 14.07 -0.89
CA PHE A 21 24.45 14.16 0.56
C PHE A 21 25.83 13.70 1.05
N PRO A 22 26.68 14.61 1.58
CA PRO A 22 28.03 14.27 2.03
C PRO A 22 28.04 13.36 3.26
N PHE A 23 26.98 13.36 4.08
CA PHE A 23 26.85 12.50 5.26
C PHE A 23 26.54 11.04 4.92
N VAL A 24 25.95 10.78 3.75
CA VAL A 24 25.65 9.41 3.30
C VAL A 24 26.89 8.76 2.70
N ASN A 25 27.73 9.56 2.03
CA ASN A 25 29.02 9.15 1.48
C ASN A 25 30.19 9.25 2.48
N ALA A 26 29.95 9.75 3.68
CA ALA A 26 30.98 9.83 4.70
C ALA A 26 31.41 8.42 5.14
N ALA A 27 32.72 8.23 5.30
CA ALA A 27 33.31 6.99 5.82
C ALA A 27 32.99 6.73 7.30
N THR A 28 32.14 7.55 7.93
CA THR A 28 31.69 7.37 9.31
C THR A 28 30.86 6.09 9.41
N PRO A 29 31.35 5.07 10.13
CA PRO A 29 30.56 3.88 10.37
C PRO A 29 29.46 4.19 11.40
N TRP A 30 28.21 3.94 11.04
CA TRP A 30 27.10 3.94 11.98
C TRP A 30 26.88 2.50 12.42
N PHE A 31 27.04 2.22 13.72
CA PHE A 31 26.98 0.84 14.26
C PHE A 31 27.96 -0.15 13.58
N GLY A 32 29.05 0.33 12.98
CA GLY A 32 29.98 -0.50 12.20
C GLY A 32 29.61 -0.69 10.72
N LEU A 33 28.48 -0.14 10.26
CA LEU A 33 28.01 -0.21 8.87
C LEU A 33 28.27 1.11 8.12
N PRO A 34 28.48 1.07 6.79
CA PRO A 34 28.57 2.29 5.98
C PRO A 34 27.30 3.14 6.11
N SER A 35 27.45 4.47 6.16
CA SER A 35 26.33 5.41 6.32
C SER A 35 25.29 5.28 5.19
N VAL A 36 25.72 4.93 3.97
CA VAL A 36 24.85 4.54 2.83
C VAL A 36 23.86 3.43 3.20
N VAL A 37 24.33 2.38 3.90
CA VAL A 37 23.49 1.21 4.19
C VAL A 37 22.41 1.60 5.18
N VAL A 38 22.78 2.32 6.23
CA VAL A 38 21.82 2.80 7.25
C VAL A 38 20.80 3.76 6.62
N TRP A 39 21.24 4.65 5.74
CA TRP A 39 20.37 5.55 4.99
C TRP A 39 19.33 4.78 4.16
N VAL A 40 19.76 3.84 3.34
CA VAL A 40 18.86 3.03 2.50
C VAL A 40 17.90 2.20 3.35
N CYS A 41 18.38 1.58 4.43
CA CYS A 41 17.53 0.83 5.36
C CYS A 41 16.47 1.72 6.03
N ALA A 42 16.85 2.91 6.49
CA ALA A 42 15.91 3.86 7.08
C ALA A 42 14.82 4.26 6.08
N TRP A 43 15.20 4.53 4.82
CA TRP A 43 14.25 4.84 3.75
C TRP A 43 13.36 3.66 3.36
N CYS A 44 13.88 2.43 3.41
CA CYS A 44 13.09 1.22 3.15
C CYS A 44 11.99 1.04 4.20
N VAL A 45 12.33 1.16 5.49
CA VAL A 45 11.35 1.10 6.59
C VAL A 45 10.34 2.23 6.47
N LEU A 46 10.80 3.47 6.22
CA LEU A 46 9.92 4.63 6.10
C LEU A 46 8.94 4.49 4.92
N THR A 47 9.38 3.91 3.80
CA THR A 47 8.53 3.64 2.64
C THR A 47 7.41 2.67 3.01
N SER A 48 7.73 1.57 3.67
CA SER A 48 6.72 0.60 4.14
C SER A 48 5.70 1.25 5.08
N LEU A 49 6.15 2.12 5.98
CA LEU A 49 5.26 2.87 6.88
C LEU A 49 4.36 3.86 6.12
N LEU A 50 4.90 4.56 5.11
CA LEU A 50 4.14 5.47 4.25
C LEU A 50 3.06 4.73 3.48
N LEU A 51 3.39 3.59 2.87
CA LEU A 51 2.42 2.77 2.16
C LEU A 51 1.33 2.26 3.11
N ALA A 52 1.71 1.73 4.27
CA ALA A 52 0.74 1.28 5.27
C ALA A 52 -0.17 2.43 5.74
N TRP A 53 0.37 3.65 5.89
CA TRP A 53 -0.40 4.82 6.27
C TRP A 53 -1.39 5.26 5.19
N VAL A 54 -0.95 5.26 3.92
CA VAL A 54 -1.82 5.59 2.78
C VAL A 54 -2.91 4.55 2.61
N LEU A 55 -2.57 3.26 2.68
CA LEU A 55 -3.53 2.16 2.57
C LEU A 55 -4.62 2.27 3.64
N ARG A 56 -4.23 2.41 4.92
CA ARG A 56 -5.19 2.61 6.02
C ARG A 56 -6.08 3.83 5.83
N ARG A 57 -5.57 4.87 5.18
CA ARG A 57 -6.36 6.06 4.91
C ARG A 57 -7.36 5.85 3.78
N GLU A 58 -7.01 5.05 2.78
CA GLU A 58 -7.90 4.68 1.67
C GLU A 58 -9.01 3.73 2.15
N GLU A 59 -8.67 2.76 3.00
CA GLU A 59 -9.63 1.92 3.74
C GLU A 59 -10.61 2.80 4.55
N ARG A 60 -10.08 3.75 5.34
CA ARG A 60 -10.90 4.70 6.13
C ARG A 60 -11.74 5.64 5.27
N ALA A 61 -11.33 5.88 4.03
CA ALA A 61 -12.07 6.68 3.06
C ALA A 61 -13.10 5.85 2.26
N GLY A 62 -13.20 4.54 2.52
CA GLY A 62 -14.13 3.63 1.86
C GLY A 62 -13.80 3.31 0.41
N LEU A 63 -12.55 3.50 -0.03
CA LEU A 63 -12.13 3.19 -1.41
C LEU A 63 -11.65 1.75 -1.60
N ILE A 64 -11.29 1.08 -0.51
CA ILE A 64 -10.92 -0.33 -0.47
C ILE A 64 -11.91 -0.97 0.50
N GLY A 65 -13.15 -1.12 0.05
CA GLY A 65 -14.19 -1.91 0.72
C GLY A 65 -14.40 -3.18 -0.10
N ASP A 66 -14.83 -4.25 0.57
CA ASP A 66 -15.00 -5.63 0.07
C ASP A 66 -15.83 -5.76 -1.22
N ASP A 67 -15.30 -5.30 -2.35
CA ASP A 67 -15.68 -5.79 -3.66
C ASP A 67 -15.10 -7.21 -3.78
N ASP A 68 -15.67 -8.17 -3.03
CA ASP A 68 -15.43 -9.58 -3.27
C ASP A 68 -16.28 -9.96 -4.49
N PRO A 69 -15.70 -10.12 -5.69
CA PRO A 69 -16.46 -10.48 -6.88
C PRO A 69 -17.10 -11.87 -6.76
N ALA A 70 -16.74 -12.67 -5.74
CA ALA A 70 -17.31 -13.99 -5.50
C ALA A 70 -18.73 -13.96 -4.88
N GLU A 71 -19.16 -12.87 -4.25
CA GLU A 71 -20.52 -12.74 -3.69
C GLU A 71 -21.56 -12.33 -4.75
N ALA A 72 -21.13 -11.73 -5.86
CA ALA A 72 -22.02 -11.20 -6.89
C ALA A 72 -22.73 -12.27 -7.75
N ASP A 73 -22.35 -13.56 -7.62
CA ASP A 73 -22.88 -14.68 -8.39
C ASP A 73 -23.32 -15.86 -7.51
N VAL A 74 -23.89 -15.60 -6.34
CA VAL A 74 -24.64 -16.60 -5.58
C VAL A 74 -26.14 -16.38 -5.85
N PRO A 75 -26.75 -17.13 -6.79
CA PRO A 75 -28.20 -17.10 -6.97
C PRO A 75 -28.90 -17.41 -5.65
N ASP A 76 -29.76 -16.51 -5.21
CA ASP A 76 -30.61 -16.70 -4.04
C ASP A 76 -31.47 -17.98 -4.25
N PRO A 77 -31.28 -19.04 -3.44
CA PRO A 77 -32.07 -20.27 -3.57
C PRO A 77 -33.55 -20.05 -3.23
N ALA A 78 -33.93 -18.90 -2.68
CA ALA A 78 -35.32 -18.51 -2.45
C ALA A 78 -35.96 -17.79 -3.65
N ALA A 79 -35.19 -17.41 -4.67
CA ALA A 79 -35.68 -16.70 -5.85
C ALA A 79 -36.31 -17.59 -6.93
N ASP A 80 -36.42 -18.91 -6.71
CA ASP A 80 -37.25 -19.79 -7.54
C ASP A 80 -38.57 -20.20 -6.85
N PRO A 81 -39.61 -19.34 -6.89
CA PRO A 81 -40.98 -19.74 -6.58
C PRO A 81 -41.70 -20.43 -7.77
N ALA A 82 -41.03 -20.70 -8.90
CA ALA A 82 -41.68 -21.11 -10.16
C ALA A 82 -41.63 -22.63 -10.45
N GLY A 83 -41.31 -23.47 -9.46
CA GLY A 83 -41.21 -24.92 -9.61
C GLY A 83 -42.42 -25.75 -9.12
N ARG A 84 -43.59 -25.16 -8.82
CA ARG A 84 -44.72 -25.91 -8.20
C ARG A 84 -46.02 -25.99 -9.00
N GLU A 85 -46.14 -25.35 -10.16
CA GLU A 85 -47.38 -25.34 -10.93
C GLU A 85 -47.17 -25.97 -12.31
N GLY A 86 -47.36 -27.29 -12.44
CA GLY A 86 -47.46 -27.92 -13.77
C GLY A 86 -46.90 -29.33 -13.90
N ARG A 87 -47.38 -30.29 -13.12
CA ARG A 87 -47.41 -31.71 -13.54
C ARG A 87 -48.52 -32.44 -12.79
N ALA A 88 -49.74 -32.23 -13.30
CA ALA A 88 -50.78 -33.25 -13.25
C ALA A 88 -50.50 -34.29 -14.34
#